data_AF-A0A1W9QLR4-F1
#
_entry.id   AF-A0A1W9QLR4-F1
#
_cell.length_a   1.000
_cell.length_b   1.000
_cell.length_c   1.000
_cell.angle_alpha   90.00
_cell.angle_beta   90.00
_cell.angle_gamma   90.00
#
_symmetry.space_group_name_H-M   'P 1'
#
loop_
_entity.id
_entity.type
_entity.pdbx_description
1 polymer ?
#
loop_
_entity_poly.entity_id
_entity_poly.type
_entity_poly.pdbx_seq_one_letter_code
_entity_poly.pdbx_strand_id
1 'polypeptide(L)'
;MSRILQQLGEVIGSSTISATDKNDLLVFLPILPEKVLEELLNIFIKNPRFIKDFNENFKARMNALVDGQNKWDELIAQEEKMLENESKEEEEELF
;
A
#
# COMPACT_ATOMS: atom_id res chain seq x y z
N MET A 1 0.55 -13.75 -19.74
CA MET A 1 0.71 -12.74 -18.66
C MET A 1 -0.57 -11.91 -18.65
N SER A 2 -1.27 -11.80 -17.52
CA SER A 2 -2.52 -11.01 -17.46
C SER A 2 -2.22 -9.57 -17.88
N ARG A 3 -3.08 -8.98 -18.72
CA ARG A 3 -2.96 -7.60 -19.22
C ARG A 3 -2.83 -6.58 -18.07
N ILE A 4 -3.48 -6.86 -16.94
CA ILE A 4 -3.46 -6.03 -15.74
C ILE A 4 -2.07 -5.97 -15.12
N LEU A 5 -1.36 -7.11 -15.04
CA LEU A 5 -0.01 -7.17 -14.48
C LEU A 5 1.00 -6.39 -15.34
N GLN A 6 0.83 -6.39 -16.66
CA GLN A 6 1.67 -5.57 -17.56
C GLN A 6 1.45 -4.07 -17.30
N GLN A 7 0.19 -3.64 -17.19
CA GLN A 7 -0.16 -2.25 -16.92
C GLN A 7 0.35 -1.79 -15.54
N LEU A 8 0.17 -2.62 -14.51
CA LEU A 8 0.76 -2.37 -13.18
C LEU A 8 2.29 -2.27 -13.27
N GLY A 9 2.92 -3.11 -14.08
CA GLY A 9 4.35 -3.05 -14.39
C GLY A 9 4.81 -1.70 -14.92
N GLU A 10 4.09 -1.15 -15.89
CA GLU A 10 4.40 0.16 -16.49
C GLU A 10 4.20 1.30 -15.47
N VAL A 11 3.11 1.25 -14.70
CA VAL A 11 2.78 2.27 -13.69
C VAL A 11 3.80 2.26 -12.55
N ILE A 12 4.19 1.09 -12.06
CA ILE A 12 5.23 0.95 -11.03
C ILE A 12 6.61 1.30 -11.59
N GLY A 13 6.91 0.89 -12.83
CA GLY A 13 8.16 1.21 -13.52
C GLY A 13 8.41 2.71 -13.65
N SER A 14 7.36 3.48 -13.90
CA SER A 14 7.40 4.95 -13.99
C SER A 14 7.36 5.68 -12.64
N SER A 15 7.12 4.97 -11.52
CA SER A 15 7.09 5.57 -10.18
C SER A 15 8.49 5.99 -9.67
N THR A 16 8.52 6.81 -8.62
CA THR A 16 9.75 7.33 -8.01
C THR A 16 10.34 6.43 -6.90
N ILE A 17 9.78 5.24 -6.66
CA ILE A 17 10.28 4.33 -5.63
C ILE A 17 11.60 3.67 -6.07
N SER A 18 12.31 3.04 -5.13
CA SER A 18 13.62 2.42 -5.40
C SER A 18 13.51 1.28 -6.41
N ALA A 19 14.60 0.96 -7.12
CA ALA A 19 14.62 -0.17 -8.06
C ALA A 19 14.34 -1.52 -7.37
N THR A 20 14.83 -1.68 -6.14
CA THR A 20 14.54 -2.85 -5.30
C THR A 20 13.04 -2.94 -5.01
N ASP A 21 12.42 -1.84 -4.60
CA ASP A 21 11.01 -1.77 -4.24
C ASP A 21 10.12 -2.08 -5.45
N LYS A 22 10.49 -1.58 -6.63
CA LYS A 22 9.80 -1.94 -7.89
C LYS A 22 9.84 -3.44 -8.12
N ASN A 23 11.01 -4.06 -7.99
CA ASN A 23 11.16 -5.50 -8.19
C ASN A 23 10.35 -6.31 -7.16
N ASP A 24 10.42 -5.91 -5.88
CA ASP A 24 9.70 -6.58 -4.80
C ASP A 24 8.18 -6.57 -5.05
N LEU A 25 7.63 -5.39 -5.42
CA LEU A 25 6.22 -5.28 -5.79
C LEU A 25 5.86 -6.15 -6.99
N LEU A 26 6.68 -6.15 -8.05
CA LEU A 26 6.39 -6.92 -9.27
C LEU A 26 6.47 -8.43 -9.07
N VAL A 27 7.27 -8.89 -8.10
CA VAL A 27 7.31 -10.30 -7.68
C VAL A 27 6.07 -10.66 -6.85
N PHE A 28 5.57 -9.73 -6.03
CA PHE A 28 4.44 -9.96 -5.13
C PHE A 28 3.07 -9.87 -5.81
N LEU A 29 2.86 -8.88 -6.69
CA LEU A 29 1.57 -8.61 -7.32
C LEU A 29 0.91 -9.85 -7.97
N PRO A 30 1.62 -10.76 -8.66
CA PRO A 30 1.00 -11.95 -9.27
C PRO A 30 0.30 -12.90 -8.29
N ILE A 31 0.54 -12.77 -6.98
CA ILE A 31 -0.07 -13.59 -5.93
C ILE A 31 -1.48 -13.07 -5.57
N LEU A 32 -1.77 -11.79 -5.86
CA LEU A 32 -3.03 -11.16 -5.48
C LEU A 32 -4.19 -11.60 -6.41
N PRO A 33 -5.43 -11.66 -5.89
CA PRO A 33 -6.60 -11.90 -6.72
C PRO A 33 -6.76 -10.84 -7.81
N GLU A 34 -7.25 -11.25 -8.98
CA GLU A 34 -7.38 -10.36 -10.15
C GLU A 34 -8.19 -9.08 -9.87
N LYS A 35 -9.27 -9.17 -9.10
CA LYS A 35 -10.07 -8.00 -8.67
C LYS A 35 -9.24 -6.97 -7.90
N VAL A 36 -8.35 -7.43 -7.01
CA VAL A 36 -7.47 -6.56 -6.24
C VAL A 36 -6.48 -5.85 -7.16
N LEU A 37 -5.95 -6.58 -8.16
CA LEU A 37 -5.05 -6.00 -9.15
C LEU A 37 -5.72 -4.92 -10.00
N GLU A 38 -6.99 -5.10 -10.38
CA GLU A 38 -7.77 -4.08 -11.08
C GLU A 38 -7.98 -2.82 -10.23
N GLU A 39 -8.33 -2.99 -8.95
CA GLU A 39 -8.49 -1.87 -8.02
C GLU A 39 -7.19 -1.11 -7.79
N LEU A 40 -6.09 -1.83 -7.54
CA LEU A 40 -4.76 -1.23 -7.39
C LEU A 40 -4.35 -0.46 -8.63
N LEU A 41 -4.58 -1.00 -9.83
CA LEU A 41 -4.28 -0.32 -11.07
C LEU A 41 -5.06 0.99 -11.20
N ASN A 42 -6.36 0.96 -10.88
CA ASN A 42 -7.21 2.15 -10.89
C ASN A 42 -6.73 3.21 -9.89
N ILE A 43 -6.32 2.79 -8.68
CA ILE A 43 -5.81 3.70 -7.64
C ILE A 43 -4.48 4.31 -8.08
N PHE A 44 -3.54 3.51 -8.57
CA PHE A 44 -2.21 3.97 -8.97
C PHE A 44 -2.23 4.89 -10.19
N ILE A 45 -3.12 4.63 -11.16
CA ILE A 45 -3.31 5.54 -12.30
C ILE A 45 -3.89 6.88 -11.83
N LYS A 46 -4.89 6.86 -10.93
CA LYS A 46 -5.51 8.09 -10.41
C LYS A 46 -4.54 8.94 -9.61
N ASN A 47 -3.70 8.30 -8.79
CA ASN A 47 -2.70 9.00 -8.01
C ASN A 47 -1.45 8.12 -7.80
N PRO A 48 -0.39 8.35 -8.59
CA PRO A 48 0.85 7.58 -8.51
C PRO A 48 1.57 7.68 -7.15
N ARG A 49 1.27 8.69 -6.32
CA ARG A 49 1.84 8.80 -4.97
C ARG A 49 1.47 7.60 -4.10
N PHE A 50 0.28 7.03 -4.29
CA PHE A 50 -0.16 5.86 -3.53
C PHE A 50 0.67 4.62 -3.76
N ILE A 51 1.46 4.54 -4.84
CA ILE A 51 2.40 3.43 -5.06
C ILE A 51 3.45 3.42 -3.94
N LYS A 52 3.93 4.60 -3.54
CA LYS A 52 4.91 4.74 -2.46
C LYS A 52 4.28 4.35 -1.13
N ASP A 53 3.12 4.90 -0.82
CA ASP A 53 2.42 4.66 0.45
C ASP A 53 2.04 3.17 0.59
N PHE A 54 1.56 2.56 -0.50
CA PHE A 54 1.27 1.13 -0.57
C PHE A 54 2.51 0.28 -0.30
N ASN A 55 3.65 0.61 -0.93
CA ASN A 55 4.90 -0.10 -0.74
C ASN A 55 5.45 0.01 0.69
N GLU A 56 5.36 1.19 1.30
CA GLU A 56 5.76 1.40 2.69
C GLU A 56 4.89 0.60 3.64
N ASN A 57 3.57 0.63 3.45
CA ASN A 57 2.64 -0.16 4.26
C ASN A 57 2.86 -1.67 4.07
N PHE A 58 3.05 -2.12 2.83
CA PHE A 58 3.36 -3.51 2.51
C PHE A 58 4.61 -4.00 3.25
N LYS A 59 5.70 -3.23 3.22
CA LYS A 59 6.94 -3.55 3.93
C LYS A 59 6.75 -3.55 5.45
N ALA A 60 6.03 -2.58 5.99
CA ALA A 60 5.74 -2.52 7.42
C ALA A 60 4.99 -3.77 7.88
N ARG A 61 3.96 -4.18 7.13
CA ARG A 61 3.21 -5.40 7.40
C ARG A 61 4.06 -6.66 7.24
N MET A 62 4.86 -6.76 6.19
CA MET A 62 5.77 -7.91 6.00
C MET A 62 6.78 -8.03 7.14
N ASN A 63 7.38 -6.92 7.57
CA ASN A 63 8.31 -6.91 8.70
C ASN A 63 7.61 -7.30 10.00
N ALA A 64 6.41 -6.79 10.25
CA ALA A 64 5.65 -7.13 11.45
C ALA A 64 5.20 -8.60 11.47
N LEU A 65 4.93 -9.21 10.30
CA LEU A 65 4.67 -10.64 10.19
C LEU A 65 5.90 -11.50 10.48
N VAL A 66 7.10 -11.03 10.14
CA VAL A 66 8.36 -11.75 10.35
C VAL A 66 8.89 -11.59 11.78
N ASP A 67 8.76 -10.41 12.36
CA ASP A 67 9.33 -10.07 13.68
C ASP A 67 8.44 -10.45 14.88
N GLY A 68 7.22 -10.94 14.62
CA GLY A 68 6.33 -11.50 15.63
C GLY A 68 5.23 -10.56 16.14
N GLN A 69 4.32 -11.14 16.94
CA GLN A 69 3.04 -10.56 17.36
C GLN A 69 3.12 -9.11 17.88
N ASN A 70 4.17 -8.78 18.64
CA ASN A 70 4.33 -7.46 19.24
C ASN A 70 4.42 -6.31 18.22
N LYS A 71 5.11 -6.49 17.08
CA LYS A 71 5.17 -5.45 16.04
C LYS A 71 3.87 -5.35 15.25
N TRP A 72 3.12 -6.44 15.16
CA TRP A 72 1.81 -6.45 14.53
C TRP A 72 0.81 -5.63 15.37
N ASP A 73 0.82 -5.83 16.69
CA ASP A 73 -0.04 -5.07 17.61
C ASP A 73 0.32 -3.58 17.64
N GLU A 74 1.61 -3.23 17.59
CA GLU A 74 2.05 -1.82 17.47
C GLU A 74 1.59 -1.17 16.16
N LEU A 75 1.60 -1.91 15.05
CA LEU A 75 1.17 -1.41 13.75
C LEU A 75 -0.35 -1.15 13.74
N ILE A 76 -1.14 -2.07 14.28
CA ILE A 76 -2.60 -1.90 14.42
C ILE A 76 -2.93 -0.71 15.33
N ALA A 77 -2.26 -0.58 16.48
CA ALA A 77 -2.49 0.55 17.38
C ALA A 77 -2.14 1.91 16.75
N GLN A 78 -1.14 1.96 15.87
CA GLN A 78 -0.83 3.17 15.09
C GLN A 78 -1.92 3.50 14.06
N GLU A 79 -2.43 2.49 13.35
CA GLU A 79 -3.52 2.68 12.38
C GLU A 79 -4.82 3.14 13.09
N GLU A 80 -5.17 2.54 14.23
CA GLU A 80 -6.32 2.96 15.05
C GLU A 80 -6.20 4.41 15.52
N LYS A 81 -5.00 4.80 15.98
CA LYS A 81 -4.75 6.18 16.43
C LYS A 81 -4.82 7.21 15.31
N MET A 82 -4.41 6.85 14.09
CA MET A 82 -4.54 7.73 12.92
C MET A 82 -6.02 7.99 12.60
N LEU A 83 -6.85 6.94 12.63
CA LEU A 83 -8.30 7.06 12.40
C LEU A 83 -9.01 7.86 13.51
N GLU A 84 -8.62 7.69 14.77
CA GLU A 84 -9.15 8.48 15.89
C GLU A 84 -8.78 9.97 15.79
N ASN A 85 -7.64 10.30 15.20
CA ASN A 85 -7.23 11.69 15.02
C ASN A 85 -7.94 12.33 13.83
N GLU A 86 -8.11 11.63 12.71
CA GLU A 86 -8.88 12.11 11.56
C GLU A 86 -10.35 12.38 11.94
N SER A 87 -10.95 11.53 12.76
CA SER A 87 -12.33 11.72 13.26
C SER A 87 -12.48 12.90 14.23
N LYS A 88 -11.44 13.24 14.99
CA LYS A 88 -11.46 14.43 15.88
C LYS A 88 -11.24 15.73 15.12
N GLU A 89 -10.39 15.72 14.09
CA GLU A 89 -10.19 16.87 13.22
C GLU A 89 -11.46 17.21 12.42
N GLU A 90 -12.23 16.21 11.98
CA GLU A 90 -13.54 16.43 11.34
C GLU A 90 -14.61 16.97 12.30
N GLU A 91 -14.60 16.60 13.58
CA GLU A 91 -15.53 17.17 14.58
C GLU A 91 -15.18 18.61 14.98
N GLU A 92 -13.90 18.99 15.04
CA GLU A 92 -13.49 20.37 15.37
C GLU A 92 -13.71 21.37 14.22
N GLU A 93 -13.72 20.96 12.94
CA GLU A 93 -14.05 21.84 11.81
C GLU A 93 -15.58 22.10 11.65
N LEU A 94 -16.42 21.35 12.36
CA LEU A 94 -17.89 21.46 12.32
C LEU A 94 -18.48 22.33 13.46
N PHE A 95 -17.66 22.89 14.35
CA PHE A 95 -18.04 23.80 15.45
C PHE A 95 -17.37 25.18 15.33
#